data_AF-A0A0S8A3Y6-F1
#
_entry.id   AF-A0A0S8A3Y6-F1
#
_cell.length_a   1.000
_cell.length_b   1.000
_cell.length_c   1.000
_cell.angle_alpha   90.00
_cell.angle_beta   90.00
_cell.angle_gamma   90.00
#
_symmetry.space_group_name_H-M   'P 1'
#
loop_
_entity.id
_entity.type
_entity.pdbx_description
1 polymer ?
#
loop_
_entity_poly.entity_id
_entity_poly.type
_entity_poly.pdbx_seq_one_letter_code
_entity_poly.pdbx_strand_id
1 'polypeptide(L)'
;MLSSAVYQRLTGPTYRLRGKFEAAGQVHKYRLIRSAYSTHDTLVTVPDPGSDVTGSLHYKRYNTTDEFSLVQLVAENGALGARLPVQPAAGKLEYYLVLNLPTGELRIPETAAENVIIRFKDPTPISVLLPHVLLMFFAILIGIRAAFAALFDPGGMRLLAWVTLALMTVGGMILGPVVQKFSFGEYWTGFPFGYDLTDNKTLILWLVWVIACFLIGLKPRVNEAAGRATVVVAALVMLVVYLIPHSLRGSELDYSQLDAGVPASEAIEVGR
;
A
#
# COMPACT_ATOMS: atom_id res chain seq x y z
N MET A 1 9.48 -16.01 -1.60
CA MET A 1 9.25 -15.05 -2.72
C MET A 1 7.82 -15.08 -3.22
N LEU A 2 7.34 -16.16 -3.85
CA LEU A 2 5.94 -16.22 -4.30
C LEU A 2 4.94 -16.13 -3.13
N SER A 3 5.15 -16.89 -2.06
CA SER A 3 4.26 -16.86 -0.89
C SER A 3 4.23 -15.50 -0.18
N SER A 4 5.37 -14.78 -0.13
CA SER A 4 5.43 -13.43 0.45
C SER A 4 4.75 -12.39 -0.44
N ALA A 5 4.89 -12.50 -1.77
CA ALA A 5 4.17 -11.63 -2.72
C ALA A 5 2.66 -11.87 -2.67
N VAL A 6 2.21 -13.12 -2.54
CA VAL A 6 0.79 -13.46 -2.34
C VAL A 6 0.28 -12.94 -1.00
N TYR A 7 1.06 -13.10 0.08
CA TYR A 7 0.72 -12.57 1.41
C TYR A 7 0.56 -11.04 1.38
N GLN A 8 1.51 -10.31 0.80
CA GLN A 8 1.39 -8.86 0.63
C GLN A 8 0.19 -8.47 -0.23
N ARG A 9 -0.17 -9.30 -1.22
CA ARG A 9 -1.35 -9.09 -2.07
C ARG A 9 -2.68 -9.29 -1.33
N LEU A 10 -2.67 -10.05 -0.24
CA LEU A 10 -3.85 -10.32 0.56
C LEU A 10 -4.02 -9.30 1.70
N THR A 11 -2.91 -8.82 2.27
CA THR A 11 -2.91 -7.94 3.45
C THR A 11 -2.73 -6.46 3.12
N GLY A 12 -2.40 -6.12 1.86
CA GLY A 12 -2.20 -4.73 1.46
C GLY A 12 -3.51 -3.91 1.47
N PRO A 13 -3.47 -2.66 1.95
CA PRO A 13 -4.63 -1.78 2.10
C PRO A 13 -5.21 -1.32 0.77
N THR A 14 -4.46 -1.43 -0.33
CA THR A 14 -4.91 -1.10 -1.68
C THR A 14 -5.71 -2.22 -2.34
N TYR A 15 -5.68 -3.43 -1.80
CA TYR A 15 -6.39 -4.57 -2.37
C TYR A 15 -7.85 -4.60 -1.98
N ARG A 16 -8.68 -5.15 -2.87
CA ARG A 16 -10.12 -5.17 -2.66
C ARG A 16 -10.48 -5.95 -1.39
N LEU A 17 -11.31 -5.37 -0.52
CA LEU A 17 -11.90 -6.06 0.61
C LEU A 17 -12.83 -7.14 0.07
N ARG A 18 -12.55 -8.39 0.44
CA ARG A 18 -13.33 -9.55 0.00
C ARG A 18 -14.20 -10.03 1.15
N GLY A 19 -15.44 -10.33 0.82
CA GLY A 19 -16.33 -11.02 1.73
C GLY A 19 -17.40 -11.75 0.95
N LYS A 20 -18.38 -12.24 1.70
CA LYS A 20 -19.55 -12.92 1.15
C LYS A 20 -20.78 -12.41 1.89
N PHE A 21 -21.91 -12.47 1.22
CA PHE A 21 -23.21 -12.33 1.87
C PHE A 21 -24.16 -13.39 1.33
N GLU A 22 -25.21 -13.67 2.09
CA GLU A 22 -26.26 -14.59 1.70
C GLU A 22 -27.51 -13.80 1.32
N ALA A 23 -28.08 -14.11 0.16
CA ALA A 23 -29.28 -13.49 -0.36
C ALA A 23 -30.02 -14.53 -1.19
N ALA A 24 -31.36 -14.59 -1.08
CA ALA A 24 -32.19 -15.54 -1.82
C ALA A 24 -31.70 -17.02 -1.75
N GLY A 25 -31.14 -17.43 -0.60
CA GLY A 25 -30.58 -18.78 -0.42
C GLY A 25 -29.28 -19.07 -1.18
N GLN A 26 -28.64 -18.04 -1.77
CA GLN A 26 -27.37 -18.14 -2.48
C GLN A 26 -26.29 -17.32 -1.80
N VAL A 27 -25.04 -17.79 -1.90
CA VAL A 27 -23.86 -17.09 -1.37
C VAL A 27 -23.25 -16.23 -2.48
N HIS A 28 -23.30 -14.92 -2.31
CA HIS A 28 -22.70 -13.95 -3.22
C HIS A 28 -21.35 -13.47 -2.69
N LYS A 29 -20.32 -13.48 -3.53
CA LYS A 29 -18.97 -13.01 -3.16
C LYS A 29 -18.75 -11.61 -3.68
N TYR A 30 -18.38 -10.68 -2.80
CA TYR A 30 -18.12 -9.30 -3.18
C TYR A 30 -16.64 -8.93 -3.09
N ARG A 31 -16.28 -7.84 -3.77
CA ARG A 31 -14.92 -7.28 -3.79
C ARG A 31 -14.98 -5.75 -3.78
N LEU A 32 -15.00 -5.16 -2.59
CA LEU A 32 -15.06 -3.71 -2.40
C LEU A 32 -13.69 -3.08 -2.63
N ILE A 33 -13.63 -2.01 -3.40
CA ILE A 33 -12.40 -1.33 -3.78
C ILE A 33 -11.83 -0.51 -2.62
N ARG A 34 -10.50 -0.45 -2.50
CA ARG A 34 -9.80 0.33 -1.45
C ARG A 34 -8.80 1.34 -2.01
N SER A 35 -8.70 1.42 -3.34
CA SER A 35 -7.91 2.45 -4.01
C SER A 35 -8.57 2.88 -5.30
N ALA A 36 -8.44 4.17 -5.61
CA ALA A 36 -9.01 4.84 -6.77
C ALA A 36 -8.03 5.87 -7.34
N TYR A 37 -8.26 6.28 -8.59
CA TYR A 37 -7.56 7.43 -9.15
C TYR A 37 -8.31 8.71 -8.82
N SER A 38 -7.57 9.78 -8.56
CA SER A 38 -8.05 11.15 -8.32
C SER A 38 -8.56 11.87 -9.58
N THR A 39 -8.76 11.16 -10.69
CA THR A 39 -9.13 11.75 -11.99
C THR A 39 -10.59 11.59 -12.36
N HIS A 40 -11.33 10.72 -11.68
CA HIS A 40 -12.73 10.42 -11.98
C HIS A 40 -13.44 9.78 -10.78
N ASP A 41 -14.76 9.89 -10.78
CA ASP A 41 -15.62 9.16 -9.84
C ASP A 41 -15.43 7.66 -9.98
N THR A 42 -15.44 6.96 -8.87
CA THR A 42 -15.09 5.54 -8.84
C THR A 42 -16.31 4.67 -8.58
N LEU A 43 -16.54 3.70 -9.47
CA LEU A 43 -17.64 2.75 -9.35
C LEU A 43 -17.35 1.69 -8.28
N VAL A 44 -18.24 1.59 -7.29
CA VAL A 44 -18.30 0.51 -6.31
C VAL A 44 -19.46 -0.41 -6.69
N THR A 45 -19.19 -1.71 -6.77
CA THR A 45 -20.20 -2.70 -7.18
C THR A 45 -20.27 -3.89 -6.23
N VAL A 46 -21.46 -4.43 -6.05
CA VAL A 46 -21.71 -5.75 -5.47
C VAL A 46 -22.55 -6.60 -6.42
N PRO A 47 -22.46 -7.94 -6.36
CA PRO A 47 -23.33 -8.80 -7.16
C PRO A 47 -24.80 -8.48 -6.90
N ASP A 48 -25.60 -8.42 -7.95
CA ASP A 48 -27.04 -8.26 -7.85
C ASP A 48 -27.68 -9.63 -7.52
N PRO A 49 -28.34 -9.80 -6.37
CA PRO A 49 -29.02 -11.04 -6.01
C PRO A 49 -30.39 -11.22 -6.70
N GLY A 50 -30.95 -10.22 -7.38
CA GLY A 50 -32.22 -10.33 -8.11
C GLY A 50 -33.17 -9.13 -7.96
N SER A 51 -34.30 -9.20 -8.67
CA SER A 51 -35.16 -8.07 -9.08
C SER A 51 -35.80 -7.22 -7.97
N ASP A 52 -35.81 -7.68 -6.72
CA ASP A 52 -36.43 -6.96 -5.60
C ASP A 52 -35.41 -6.42 -4.59
N VAL A 53 -34.12 -6.49 -4.90
CA VAL A 53 -33.07 -5.97 -4.02
C VAL A 53 -32.67 -4.58 -4.44
N THR A 54 -32.89 -3.64 -3.54
CA THR A 54 -32.35 -2.28 -3.65
C THR A 54 -31.17 -2.13 -2.70
N GLY A 55 -30.44 -1.04 -2.80
CA GLY A 55 -29.45 -0.73 -1.78
C GLY A 55 -28.88 0.65 -1.95
N SER A 56 -28.12 1.05 -0.94
CA SER A 56 -27.46 2.34 -0.86
C SER A 56 -25.99 2.17 -0.52
N LEU A 57 -25.18 3.06 -1.09
CA LEU A 57 -23.83 3.30 -0.67
C LEU A 57 -23.82 4.49 0.28
N HIS A 58 -23.23 4.31 1.44
CA HIS A 58 -23.04 5.35 2.44
C HIS A 58 -21.56 5.71 2.49
N TYR A 59 -21.21 6.98 2.30
CA TYR A 59 -19.81 7.42 2.38
C TYR A 59 -19.66 8.74 3.13
N LYS A 60 -18.46 8.96 3.68
CA LYS A 60 -18.03 10.25 4.21
C LYS A 60 -16.53 10.45 4.06
N ARG A 61 -16.07 11.68 4.30
CA ARG A 61 -14.64 11.99 4.40
C ARG A 61 -14.03 11.28 5.61
N TYR A 62 -12.93 10.56 5.40
CA TYR A 62 -12.30 9.78 6.48
C TYR A 62 -11.77 10.70 7.58
N ASN A 63 -11.90 10.26 8.83
CA ASN A 63 -11.45 11.00 10.03
C ASN A 63 -12.08 12.39 10.20
N THR A 64 -13.31 12.57 9.72
CA THR A 64 -14.11 13.78 9.91
C THR A 64 -15.38 13.49 10.72
N THR A 65 -15.98 14.55 11.26
CA THR A 65 -17.29 14.53 11.94
C THR A 65 -18.47 14.61 10.96
N ASP A 66 -18.22 14.51 9.67
CA ASP A 66 -19.27 14.56 8.65
C ASP A 66 -20.27 13.42 8.82
N GLU A 67 -21.53 13.73 8.48
CA GLU A 67 -22.56 12.70 8.32
C GLU A 67 -22.34 11.90 7.03
N PHE A 68 -22.80 10.66 7.03
CA PHE A 68 -22.72 9.80 5.85
C PHE A 68 -23.68 10.30 4.76
N SER A 69 -23.10 10.65 3.61
CA SER A 69 -23.84 10.89 2.38
C SER A 69 -24.34 9.57 1.80
N LEU A 70 -25.56 9.59 1.27
CA LEU A 70 -26.24 8.42 0.72
C LEU A 70 -26.33 8.51 -0.80
N VAL A 71 -25.93 7.44 -1.50
CA VAL A 71 -26.10 7.28 -2.95
C VAL A 71 -26.81 5.96 -3.23
N GLN A 72 -27.89 6.00 -3.98
CA GLN A 72 -28.63 4.78 -4.34
C GLN A 72 -27.81 3.92 -5.30
N LEU A 73 -27.84 2.61 -5.09
CA LEU A 73 -27.27 1.63 -6.02
C LEU A 73 -28.18 1.50 -7.24
N VAL A 74 -27.58 1.45 -8.41
CA VAL A 74 -28.24 1.23 -9.69
C VAL A 74 -27.88 -0.17 -10.18
N ALA A 75 -28.88 -0.92 -10.61
CA ALA A 75 -28.68 -2.23 -11.23
C ALA A 75 -28.17 -2.04 -12.66
N GLU A 76 -26.99 -2.57 -12.95
CA GLU A 76 -26.39 -2.55 -14.27
C GLU A 76 -25.54 -3.81 -14.49
N ASN A 77 -25.79 -4.53 -15.58
CA ASN A 77 -25.00 -5.72 -15.98
C ASN A 77 -24.87 -6.82 -14.90
N GLY A 78 -25.94 -7.10 -14.15
CA GLY A 78 -25.94 -8.14 -13.11
C GLY A 78 -25.20 -7.74 -11.82
N ALA A 79 -24.98 -6.44 -11.61
CA ALA A 79 -24.41 -5.87 -10.41
C ALA A 79 -25.21 -4.66 -9.93
N LEU A 80 -25.23 -4.44 -8.62
CA LEU A 80 -25.69 -3.20 -8.02
C LEU A 80 -24.49 -2.30 -7.77
N GLY A 81 -24.52 -1.08 -8.31
CA GLY A 81 -23.38 -0.17 -8.24
C GLY A 81 -23.74 1.28 -7.95
N ALA A 82 -22.85 1.96 -7.24
CA ALA A 82 -22.90 3.42 -7.04
C ALA A 82 -21.51 4.01 -7.26
N ARG A 83 -21.49 5.31 -7.58
CA ARG A 83 -20.24 6.05 -7.78
C ARG A 83 -19.88 6.81 -6.52
N LEU A 84 -18.65 6.63 -6.07
CA LEU A 84 -18.01 7.49 -5.08
C LEU A 84 -17.47 8.73 -5.78
N PRO A 85 -17.65 9.93 -5.20
CA PRO A 85 -17.12 11.14 -5.79
C PRO A 85 -15.59 11.10 -5.77
N VAL A 86 -14.98 11.62 -6.84
CA VAL A 86 -13.53 11.80 -6.93
C VAL A 86 -13.02 12.63 -5.74
N GLN A 87 -11.84 12.28 -5.23
CA GLN A 87 -11.12 13.07 -4.23
C GLN A 87 -9.73 13.45 -4.74
N PRO A 88 -9.13 14.54 -4.22
CA PRO A 88 -7.73 14.85 -4.45
C PRO A 88 -6.80 13.71 -4.03
N ALA A 89 -5.56 13.73 -4.53
CA ALA A 89 -4.54 12.78 -4.13
C ALA A 89 -4.33 12.77 -2.61
N ALA A 90 -4.05 11.59 -2.05
CA ALA A 90 -4.02 11.33 -0.60
C ALA A 90 -5.36 11.50 0.14
N GLY A 91 -6.43 11.92 -0.54
CA GLY A 91 -7.80 11.90 -0.04
C GLY A 91 -8.26 10.50 0.32
N LYS A 92 -8.98 10.39 1.43
CA LYS A 92 -9.58 9.13 1.89
C LYS A 92 -11.08 9.29 2.14
N LEU A 93 -11.86 8.35 1.63
CA LEU A 93 -13.27 8.22 2.00
C LEU A 93 -13.45 6.93 2.82
N GLU A 94 -14.39 6.98 3.74
CA GLU A 94 -14.90 5.83 4.46
C GLU A 94 -16.29 5.51 3.91
N TYR A 95 -16.53 4.25 3.54
CA TYR A 95 -17.82 3.84 3.02
C TYR A 95 -18.24 2.43 3.41
N TYR A 96 -19.54 2.18 3.33
CA TYR A 96 -20.17 0.87 3.43
C TYR A 96 -21.40 0.82 2.52
N LEU A 97 -21.95 -0.36 2.32
CA LEU A 97 -23.19 -0.57 1.57
C LEU A 97 -24.27 -1.12 2.49
N VAL A 98 -25.51 -0.80 2.17
CA VAL A 98 -26.71 -1.40 2.76
C VAL A 98 -27.53 -1.96 1.60
N LEU A 99 -27.89 -3.23 1.68
CA LEU A 99 -28.79 -3.88 0.75
C LEU A 99 -30.13 -4.10 1.47
N ASN A 100 -31.22 -3.73 0.82
CA ASN A 100 -32.57 -3.96 1.30
C ASN A 100 -33.09 -5.21 0.60
N LEU A 101 -33.11 -6.33 1.31
CA LEU A 101 -33.65 -7.59 0.82
C LEU A 101 -35.10 -7.76 1.30
N PRO A 102 -35.90 -8.62 0.65
CA PRO A 102 -37.22 -8.99 1.15
C PRO A 102 -37.21 -9.56 2.57
N THR A 103 -36.09 -10.15 2.98
CA THR A 103 -35.90 -10.76 4.31
C THR A 103 -35.40 -9.78 5.37
N GLY A 104 -35.09 -8.52 5.00
CA GLY A 104 -34.54 -7.50 5.89
C GLY A 104 -33.35 -6.75 5.29
N GLU A 105 -32.78 -5.85 6.07
CA GLU A 105 -31.60 -5.08 5.68
C GLU A 105 -30.31 -5.86 5.96
N LEU A 106 -29.37 -5.78 5.02
CA LEU A 106 -28.05 -6.38 5.11
C LEU A 106 -26.99 -5.30 4.91
N ARG A 107 -26.06 -5.21 5.86
CA ARG A 107 -24.94 -4.29 5.80
C ARG A 107 -23.67 -4.97 5.28
N ILE A 108 -22.93 -4.29 4.41
CA ILE A 108 -21.67 -4.77 3.86
C ILE A 108 -20.59 -3.69 4.00
N PRO A 109 -19.51 -3.93 4.76
CA PRO A 109 -19.24 -5.11 5.62
C PRO A 109 -20.20 -5.24 6.82
N GLU A 110 -20.23 -6.38 7.50
CA GLU A 110 -21.21 -6.65 8.57
C GLU A 110 -21.04 -5.71 9.77
N THR A 111 -19.80 -5.38 10.13
CA THR A 111 -19.49 -4.59 11.33
C THR A 111 -19.11 -3.15 10.98
N ALA A 112 -19.56 -2.18 11.78
CA ALA A 112 -19.24 -0.76 11.59
C ALA A 112 -17.74 -0.45 11.70
N ALA A 113 -17.02 -1.17 12.55
CA ALA A 113 -15.56 -1.07 12.68
C ALA A 113 -14.79 -1.51 11.41
N GLU A 114 -15.46 -2.19 10.48
CA GLU A 114 -14.86 -2.72 9.24
C GLU A 114 -15.17 -1.87 8.01
N ASN A 115 -15.60 -0.62 8.19
CA ASN A 115 -15.86 0.28 7.07
C ASN A 115 -14.69 0.32 6.10
N VAL A 116 -15.05 0.39 4.81
CA VAL A 116 -14.05 0.36 3.75
C VAL A 116 -13.45 1.74 3.63
N ILE A 117 -12.16 1.82 3.95
CA ILE A 117 -11.36 3.02 3.68
C ILE A 117 -10.80 2.90 2.27
N ILE A 118 -11.20 3.81 1.40
CA ILE A 118 -10.67 3.97 0.04
C ILE A 118 -9.71 5.17 0.01
N ARG A 119 -8.54 4.99 -0.60
CA ARG A 119 -7.54 6.04 -0.79
C ARG A 119 -7.42 6.43 -2.27
N PHE A 120 -7.41 7.73 -2.54
CA PHE A 120 -7.24 8.29 -3.87
C PHE A 120 -5.77 8.63 -4.12
N LYS A 121 -5.32 8.38 -5.36
CA LYS A 121 -3.95 8.64 -5.82
C LYS A 121 -3.94 9.20 -7.23
N ASP A 122 -2.94 9.99 -7.53
CA ASP A 122 -2.68 10.44 -8.89
C ASP A 122 -2.11 9.31 -9.77
N PRO A 123 -2.35 9.34 -11.10
CA PRO A 123 -1.71 8.42 -12.03
C PRO A 123 -0.19 8.63 -12.06
N THR A 124 0.57 7.61 -11.65
CA THR A 124 2.03 7.64 -11.71
C THR A 124 2.54 7.26 -13.10
N PRO A 125 3.50 8.01 -13.69
CA PRO A 125 4.14 7.63 -14.94
C PRO A 125 4.77 6.23 -14.86
N ILE A 126 4.42 5.36 -15.81
CA ILE A 126 4.94 3.99 -15.85
C ILE A 126 6.46 3.94 -16.04
N SER A 127 7.02 4.97 -16.70
CA SER A 127 8.46 5.15 -16.89
C SER A 127 9.24 5.33 -15.60
N VAL A 128 8.59 5.71 -14.50
CA VAL A 128 9.22 5.85 -13.17
C VAL A 128 8.82 4.68 -12.27
N LEU A 129 7.54 4.29 -12.29
CA LEU A 129 7.03 3.19 -11.48
C LEU A 129 7.69 1.85 -11.83
N LEU A 130 7.83 1.54 -13.12
CA LEU A 130 8.39 0.26 -13.55
C LEU A 130 9.87 0.11 -13.14
N PRO A 131 10.77 1.08 -13.41
CA PRO A 131 12.14 1.01 -12.92
C PRO A 131 12.23 0.90 -11.39
N HIS A 132 11.43 1.65 -10.64
CA HIS A 132 11.38 1.55 -9.18
C HIS A 132 11.09 0.11 -8.71
N VAL A 133 10.01 -0.49 -9.22
CA VAL A 133 9.60 -1.86 -8.84
C VAL A 133 10.65 -2.89 -9.23
N LEU A 134 11.24 -2.77 -10.42
CA LEU A 134 12.29 -3.69 -10.88
C LEU A 134 13.54 -3.61 -10.00
N LEU A 135 14.03 -2.40 -9.69
CA LEU A 135 15.20 -2.22 -8.84
C LEU A 135 14.97 -2.76 -7.43
N MET A 136 13.79 -2.52 -6.84
CA MET A 136 13.45 -3.06 -5.52
C MET A 136 13.35 -4.58 -5.55
N PHE A 137 12.73 -5.16 -6.58
CA PHE A 137 12.65 -6.62 -6.75
C PHE A 137 14.04 -7.26 -6.85
N PHE A 138 14.92 -6.71 -7.69
CA PHE A 138 16.29 -7.20 -7.84
C PHE A 138 17.14 -6.98 -6.58
N ALA A 139 16.93 -5.88 -5.85
CA ALA A 139 17.62 -5.65 -4.58
C ALA A 139 17.36 -6.80 -3.59
N ILE A 140 16.11 -7.27 -3.48
CA ILE A 140 15.78 -8.39 -2.58
C ILE A 140 16.42 -9.70 -3.09
N LEU A 141 16.30 -9.98 -4.38
CA LEU A 141 16.83 -11.20 -4.98
C LEU A 141 18.35 -11.32 -4.78
N ILE A 142 19.07 -10.23 -5.07
CA ILE A 142 20.52 -10.16 -4.93
C ILE A 142 20.91 -10.12 -3.44
N GLY A 143 20.13 -9.46 -2.59
CA GLY A 143 20.38 -9.41 -1.14
C GLY A 143 20.33 -10.79 -0.48
N ILE A 144 19.35 -11.62 -0.85
CA ILE A 144 19.28 -13.01 -0.39
C ILE A 144 20.43 -13.84 -0.95
N ARG A 145 20.78 -13.63 -2.23
CA ARG A 145 21.93 -14.30 -2.84
C ARG A 145 23.25 -13.91 -2.16
N ALA A 146 23.38 -12.68 -1.68
CA ALA A 146 24.51 -12.20 -0.89
C ALA A 146 24.59 -12.90 0.47
N ALA A 147 23.46 -13.16 1.13
CA ALA A 147 23.44 -13.94 2.37
C ALA A 147 23.83 -15.41 2.16
N PHE A 148 23.37 -16.04 1.07
CA PHE A 148 23.83 -17.39 0.74
C PHE A 148 25.32 -17.44 0.40
N ALA A 149 25.85 -16.43 -0.31
CA ALA A 149 27.28 -16.28 -0.52
C ALA A 149 28.01 -16.13 0.83
N ALA A 150 27.50 -15.29 1.73
CA ALA A 150 28.06 -15.12 3.07
C ALA A 150 28.11 -16.44 3.87
N LEU A 151 27.16 -17.36 3.68
CA LEU A 151 27.14 -18.64 4.39
C LEU A 151 28.03 -19.71 3.74
N PHE A 152 27.96 -19.86 2.42
CA PHE A 152 28.48 -21.05 1.72
C PHE A 152 29.65 -20.77 0.78
N ASP A 153 29.71 -19.58 0.17
CA ASP A 153 30.74 -19.22 -0.81
C ASP A 153 31.02 -17.70 -0.76
N PRO A 154 31.91 -17.25 0.15
CA PRO A 154 32.07 -15.83 0.46
C PRO A 154 32.74 -15.03 -0.66
N GLY A 155 33.33 -15.68 -1.68
CA GLY A 155 34.05 -15.00 -2.76
C GLY A 155 33.20 -13.96 -3.50
N GLY A 156 31.89 -14.24 -3.68
CA GLY A 156 30.94 -13.32 -4.32
C GLY A 156 30.16 -12.40 -3.38
N MET A 157 30.23 -12.61 -2.06
CA MET A 157 29.38 -11.93 -1.07
C MET A 157 29.46 -10.41 -1.19
N ARG A 158 30.68 -9.87 -1.30
CA ARG A 158 30.95 -8.43 -1.29
C ARG A 158 30.34 -7.72 -2.49
N LEU A 159 30.57 -8.23 -3.69
CA LEU A 159 29.99 -7.66 -4.91
C LEU A 159 28.46 -7.66 -4.81
N LEU A 160 27.86 -8.78 -4.41
CA LEU A 160 26.41 -8.90 -4.28
C LEU A 160 25.85 -7.94 -3.22
N ALA A 161 26.54 -7.74 -2.10
CA ALA A 161 26.11 -6.81 -1.06
C ALA A 161 26.15 -5.34 -1.54
N TRP A 162 27.23 -4.93 -2.21
CA TRP A 162 27.33 -3.59 -2.79
C TRP A 162 26.33 -3.35 -3.91
N VAL A 163 26.08 -4.35 -4.77
CA VAL A 163 25.03 -4.28 -5.80
C VAL A 163 23.66 -4.15 -5.14
N THR A 164 23.39 -4.90 -4.08
CA THR A 164 22.13 -4.80 -3.31
C THR A 164 21.92 -3.40 -2.76
N LEU A 165 22.95 -2.82 -2.13
CA LEU A 165 22.89 -1.46 -1.61
C LEU A 165 22.67 -0.44 -2.73
N ALA A 166 23.36 -0.58 -3.88
CA ALA A 166 23.18 0.31 -5.02
C ALA A 166 21.76 0.26 -5.59
N LEU A 167 21.22 -0.94 -5.82
CA LEU A 167 19.86 -1.14 -6.30
C LEU A 167 18.83 -0.55 -5.34
N MET A 168 19.01 -0.75 -4.04
CA MET A 168 18.10 -0.20 -3.04
C MET A 168 18.24 1.31 -2.87
N THR A 169 19.43 1.87 -3.07
CA THR A 169 19.63 3.33 -3.04
C THR A 169 18.89 3.98 -4.22
N VAL A 170 19.11 3.47 -5.44
CA VAL A 170 18.44 4.02 -6.63
C VAL A 170 16.95 3.71 -6.63
N GLY A 171 16.57 2.46 -6.36
CA GLY A 171 15.17 2.03 -6.33
C GLY A 171 14.40 2.62 -5.17
N GLY A 172 14.88 2.46 -3.94
CA GLY A 172 14.18 2.83 -2.71
C GLY A 172 14.34 4.30 -2.33
N MET A 173 15.57 4.80 -2.26
CA MET A 173 15.85 6.14 -1.73
C MET A 173 15.78 7.26 -2.76
N ILE A 174 15.81 6.94 -4.06
CA ILE A 174 15.71 7.94 -5.14
C ILE A 174 14.37 7.79 -5.87
N LEU A 175 14.13 6.65 -6.52
CA LEU A 175 12.91 6.47 -7.31
C LEU A 175 11.65 6.30 -6.43
N GLY A 176 11.78 5.75 -5.21
CA GLY A 176 10.67 5.64 -4.26
C GLY A 176 10.03 7.00 -3.95
N PRO A 177 10.81 7.99 -3.46
CA PRO A 177 10.36 9.36 -3.28
C PRO A 177 9.73 10.00 -4.51
N VAL A 178 10.28 9.74 -5.69
CA VAL A 178 9.75 10.29 -6.95
C VAL A 178 8.39 9.67 -7.27
N VAL A 179 8.23 8.35 -7.13
CA VAL A 179 6.93 7.65 -7.27
C VAL A 179 5.92 8.20 -6.27
N GLN A 180 6.34 8.46 -5.03
CA GLN A 180 5.48 9.02 -3.99
C GLN A 180 5.01 10.43 -4.35
N LYS A 181 5.92 11.29 -4.82
CA LYS A 181 5.59 12.64 -5.26
C LYS A 181 4.53 12.65 -6.35
N PHE A 182 4.67 11.76 -7.34
CA PHE A 182 3.69 11.62 -8.42
C PHE A 182 2.36 11.03 -7.97
N SER A 183 2.29 10.29 -6.88
CA SER A 183 1.07 9.60 -6.43
C SER A 183 0.28 10.39 -5.39
N PHE A 184 1.00 11.11 -4.53
CA PHE A 184 0.48 11.69 -3.30
C PHE A 184 1.02 13.09 -3.01
N GLY A 185 1.74 13.74 -3.92
CA GLY A 185 2.19 15.12 -3.75
C GLY A 185 3.43 15.32 -2.84
N GLU A 186 3.93 14.29 -2.15
CA GLU A 186 5.07 14.40 -1.24
C GLU A 186 6.26 13.51 -1.64
N TYR A 187 7.49 13.99 -1.47
CA TYR A 187 8.68 13.19 -1.78
C TYR A 187 9.02 12.18 -0.68
N TRP A 188 8.87 12.56 0.58
CA TRP A 188 9.26 11.70 1.69
C TRP A 188 8.42 12.04 2.92
N THR A 189 7.77 11.03 3.46
CA THR A 189 6.89 11.11 4.62
C THR A 189 7.42 10.33 5.83
N GLY A 190 8.63 9.75 5.72
CA GLY A 190 9.34 9.10 6.82
C GLY A 190 10.25 10.04 7.62
N PHE A 191 10.99 9.48 8.58
CA PHE A 191 11.94 10.21 9.42
C PHE A 191 13.02 10.88 8.56
N PRO A 192 13.46 12.12 8.86
CA PRO A 192 13.07 12.94 10.02
C PRO A 192 11.84 13.83 9.82
N PHE A 193 11.24 13.83 8.62
CA PHE A 193 10.17 14.77 8.26
C PHE A 193 8.76 14.25 8.55
N GLY A 194 8.63 12.95 8.86
CA GLY A 194 7.37 12.33 9.25
C GLY A 194 7.53 10.92 9.82
N TYR A 195 6.41 10.21 9.93
CA TYR A 195 6.34 8.89 10.58
C TYR A 195 5.72 7.80 9.69
N ASP A 196 5.71 8.00 8.37
CA ASP A 196 5.21 7.00 7.41
C ASP A 196 5.94 5.67 7.54
N LEU A 197 5.14 4.61 7.67
CA LEU A 197 5.64 3.26 7.93
C LEU A 197 6.38 2.68 6.72
N THR A 198 6.00 3.05 5.50
CA THR A 198 6.61 2.57 4.26
C THR A 198 7.98 3.19 4.04
N ASP A 199 8.09 4.50 4.24
CA ASP A 199 9.36 5.23 4.12
C ASP A 199 10.33 4.83 5.24
N ASN A 200 9.84 4.73 6.48
CA ASN A 200 10.68 4.32 7.61
C ASN A 200 11.23 2.90 7.45
N LYS A 201 10.44 1.95 6.93
CA LYS A 201 10.91 0.60 6.60
C LYS A 201 12.03 0.64 5.57
N THR A 202 11.85 1.42 4.51
CA THR A 202 12.85 1.55 3.44
C THR A 202 14.14 2.17 3.98
N LEU A 203 14.03 3.19 4.84
CA LEU A 203 15.17 3.83 5.49
C LEU A 203 15.93 2.88 6.43
N ILE A 204 15.23 2.17 7.31
CA ILE A 204 15.84 1.20 8.23
C ILE A 204 16.56 0.12 7.43
N LEU A 205 15.89 -0.42 6.40
CA LEU A 205 16.47 -1.42 5.53
C LEU A 205 17.74 -0.88 4.85
N TRP A 206 17.68 0.34 4.31
CA TRP A 206 18.83 0.99 3.67
C TRP A 206 20.00 1.18 4.64
N LEU A 207 19.76 1.70 5.84
CA LEU A 207 20.78 1.89 6.86
C LEU A 207 21.46 0.59 7.27
N VAL A 208 20.69 -0.49 7.44
CA VAL A 208 21.24 -1.81 7.79
C VAL A 208 22.18 -2.33 6.70
N TRP A 209 21.84 -2.13 5.42
CA TRP A 209 22.72 -2.50 4.31
C TRP A 209 23.93 -1.58 4.15
N VAL A 210 23.80 -0.28 4.46
CA VAL A 210 24.94 0.64 4.55
C VAL A 210 25.93 0.15 5.60
N ILE A 211 25.46 -0.20 6.79
CA ILE A 211 26.29 -0.74 7.88
C ILE A 211 26.95 -2.05 7.46
N ALA A 212 26.20 -2.98 6.85
CA ALA A 212 26.76 -4.24 6.36
C ALA A 212 27.86 -4.00 5.31
N CYS A 213 27.63 -3.13 4.33
CA CYS A 213 28.62 -2.78 3.29
C CYS A 213 29.85 -2.07 3.88
N PHE A 214 29.66 -1.21 4.87
CA PHE A 214 30.74 -0.54 5.58
C PHE A 214 31.62 -1.54 6.35
N LEU A 215 31.02 -2.50 7.06
CA LEU A 215 31.74 -3.49 7.87
C LEU A 215 32.50 -4.51 7.02
N ILE A 216 31.95 -4.97 5.89
CA ILE A 216 32.66 -5.85 4.94
C ILE A 216 33.75 -5.11 4.14
N GLY A 217 33.61 -3.79 3.99
CA GLY A 217 34.52 -2.92 3.25
C GLY A 217 34.65 -3.27 1.75
N LEU A 218 35.61 -2.63 1.08
CA LEU A 218 35.89 -2.85 -0.34
C LEU A 218 36.91 -3.97 -0.60
N LYS A 219 37.74 -4.33 0.38
CA LYS A 219 38.82 -5.32 0.23
C LYS A 219 38.60 -6.53 1.15
N PRO A 220 39.02 -7.75 0.72
CA PRO A 220 38.98 -8.92 1.58
C PRO A 220 39.81 -8.76 2.85
N ARG A 221 39.34 -9.31 3.96
CA ARG A 221 40.06 -9.33 5.26
C ARG A 221 40.36 -10.77 5.68
N VAL A 222 41.38 -10.96 6.51
CA VAL A 222 41.81 -12.31 6.96
C VAL A 222 40.76 -12.97 7.87
N ASN A 223 40.03 -12.19 8.68
CA ASN A 223 38.92 -12.64 9.51
C ASN A 223 37.60 -11.99 9.07
N GLU A 224 36.90 -12.61 8.11
CA GLU A 224 35.62 -12.09 7.60
C GLU A 224 34.39 -12.60 8.35
N ALA A 225 34.53 -13.42 9.39
CA ALA A 225 33.39 -14.03 10.10
C ALA A 225 32.36 -12.99 10.57
N ALA A 226 32.82 -11.89 11.17
CA ALA A 226 31.97 -10.78 11.60
C ALA A 226 31.29 -10.08 10.40
N GLY A 227 32.03 -9.82 9.31
CA GLY A 227 31.47 -9.23 8.10
C GLY A 227 30.42 -10.12 7.43
N ARG A 228 30.67 -11.43 7.36
CA ARG A 228 29.72 -12.42 6.84
C ARG A 228 28.43 -12.44 7.67
N ALA A 229 28.55 -12.43 9.00
CA ALA A 229 27.39 -12.37 9.88
C ALA A 229 26.55 -11.11 9.63
N THR A 230 27.17 -9.95 9.38
CA THR A 230 26.43 -8.70 9.12
C THR A 230 25.60 -8.76 7.84
N VAL A 231 26.10 -9.40 6.77
CA VAL A 231 25.35 -9.58 5.52
C VAL A 231 24.17 -10.53 5.71
N VAL A 232 24.35 -11.61 6.47
CA VAL A 232 23.26 -12.54 6.81
C VAL A 232 22.18 -11.83 7.62
N VAL A 233 22.57 -11.08 8.66
CA VAL A 233 21.65 -10.29 9.47
C VAL A 233 20.92 -9.24 8.62
N ALA A 234 21.61 -8.55 7.72
CA ALA A 234 20.99 -7.57 6.83
C ALA A 234 19.94 -8.19 5.90
N ALA A 235 20.18 -9.39 5.37
CA ALA A 235 19.20 -10.11 4.56
C ALA A 235 18.02 -10.65 5.40
N LEU A 236 18.25 -11.04 6.66
CA LEU A 236 17.16 -11.41 7.56
C LEU A 236 16.27 -10.20 7.87
N VAL A 237 16.86 -9.04 8.18
CA VAL A 237 16.13 -7.78 8.36
C VAL A 237 15.34 -7.44 7.09
N MET A 238 15.96 -7.59 5.91
CA MET A 238 15.28 -7.43 4.63
C MET A 238 14.03 -8.32 4.53
N LEU A 239 14.16 -9.61 4.76
CA LEU A 239 13.02 -10.53 4.72
C LEU A 239 11.91 -10.13 5.69
N VAL A 240 12.26 -9.73 6.92
CA VAL A 240 11.31 -9.26 7.93
C VAL A 240 10.60 -7.99 7.46
N VAL A 241 11.34 -6.99 6.99
CA VAL A 241 10.77 -5.71 6.49
C VAL A 241 9.77 -5.96 5.36
N TYR A 242 10.12 -6.85 4.42
CA TYR A 242 9.24 -7.24 3.31
C TYR A 242 8.08 -8.16 3.73
N LEU A 243 8.07 -8.74 4.94
CA LEU A 243 6.89 -9.44 5.46
C LEU A 243 5.86 -8.47 6.06
N ILE A 244 6.29 -7.28 6.50
CA ILE A 244 5.37 -6.29 7.08
C ILE A 244 4.54 -5.65 5.96
N PRO A 245 3.20 -5.73 5.99
CA PRO A 245 2.34 -5.18 4.94
C PRO A 245 2.62 -3.70 4.64
N HIS A 246 2.60 -3.32 3.36
CA HIS A 246 2.75 -1.92 2.94
C HIS A 246 1.56 -1.08 3.41
N SER A 247 1.79 0.20 3.78
CA SER A 247 0.75 1.23 3.89
C SER A 247 -0.31 1.07 5.01
N LEU A 248 0.06 0.64 6.22
CA LEU A 248 -0.83 0.82 7.37
C LEU A 248 -0.97 2.30 7.82
N ARG A 249 0.04 3.13 7.53
CA ARG A 249 0.08 4.57 7.88
C ARG A 249 0.80 5.36 6.79
N GLY A 250 0.01 6.02 5.94
CA GLY A 250 0.43 6.76 4.76
C GLY A 250 0.12 8.25 4.89
N SER A 251 0.59 9.11 3.98
CA SER A 251 0.08 10.49 3.88
C SER A 251 -1.44 10.54 3.74
N GLU A 252 -2.07 11.49 4.45
CA GLU A 252 -3.52 11.69 4.49
C GLU A 252 -3.85 13.14 4.17
N LEU A 253 -4.88 13.38 3.36
CA LEU A 253 -5.40 14.72 3.12
C LEU A 253 -6.13 15.23 4.37
N ASP A 254 -5.76 16.40 4.86
CA ASP A 254 -6.48 17.10 5.92
C ASP A 254 -7.64 17.91 5.31
N TYR A 255 -8.83 17.36 5.45
CA TYR A 255 -10.05 17.99 4.97
C TYR A 255 -10.37 19.33 5.66
N SER A 256 -9.88 19.55 6.88
CA SER A 256 -10.11 20.83 7.57
C SER A 256 -9.36 21.99 6.91
N GLN A 257 -8.15 21.73 6.41
CA GLN A 257 -7.37 22.70 5.66
C GLN A 257 -7.96 22.96 4.27
N LEU A 258 -8.48 21.91 3.62
CA LEU A 258 -9.20 22.07 2.35
C LEU A 258 -10.45 22.94 2.51
N ASP A 259 -11.23 22.71 3.56
CA ASP A 259 -12.42 23.52 3.87
C ASP A 259 -12.05 24.98 4.23
N ALA A 260 -10.85 25.21 4.75
CA ALA A 260 -10.28 26.54 4.98
C ALA A 260 -9.74 27.23 3.70
N GLY A 261 -9.82 26.57 2.54
CA GLY A 261 -9.40 27.10 1.25
C GLY A 261 -7.93 26.87 0.88
N VAL A 262 -7.20 26.05 1.64
CA VAL A 262 -5.82 25.66 1.31
C VAL A 262 -5.85 24.74 0.08
N PRO A 263 -4.96 24.93 -0.91
CA PRO A 263 -4.86 24.03 -2.05
C PRO A 263 -4.65 22.57 -1.60
N ALA A 264 -5.32 21.62 -2.25
CA ALA A 264 -5.25 20.21 -1.87
C ALA A 264 -3.83 19.61 -1.88
N SER A 265 -2.91 20.18 -2.67
CA SER A 265 -1.50 19.80 -2.68
C SER A 265 -0.73 20.22 -1.43
N GLU A 266 -1.21 21.24 -0.72
CA GLU A 266 -0.59 21.79 0.50
C GLU A 266 -1.29 21.28 1.78
N ALA A 267 -2.54 20.83 1.66
CA ALA A 267 -3.34 20.29 2.76
C ALA A 267 -3.03 18.82 3.11
N ILE A 268 -1.88 18.27 2.70
CA ILE A 268 -1.53 16.86 2.94
C ILE A 268 -0.74 16.76 4.24
N GLU A 269 -1.32 16.12 5.25
CA GLU A 269 -0.63 15.83 6.50
C GLU A 269 0.24 14.57 6.39
N VAL A 270 1.41 14.66 6.99
CA VAL A 270 2.44 13.61 6.99
C VAL A 270 2.37 12.83 8.31
N GLY A 271 1.72 11.66 8.29
CA GLY A 271 1.89 10.60 9.28
C GLY A 271 1.23 10.80 10.65
N ARG A 272 -0.09 10.56 10.73
CA ARG A 272 -0.76 10.19 11.99
C ARG A 272 -0.84 8.66 12.16
#